data_AF-V5RUK3-F1
#
_entry.id   AF-V5RUK3-F1
#
_cell.length_a   1.000
_cell.length_b   1.000
_cell.length_c   1.000
_cell.angle_alpha   90.00
_cell.angle_beta   90.00
_cell.angle_gamma   90.00
#
_symmetry.space_group_name_H-M   'P 1'
#
loop_
_entity.id
_entity.type
_entity.pdbx_description
1 polymer ?
#
loop_
_entity_poly.entity_id
_entity_poly.type
_entity_poly.pdbx_seq_one_letter_code
_entity_poly.pdbx_strand_id
1 'polypeptide(L)'
;MKLWARQTGFTIVELLIVIVVIAILAAITIVAYNSIQARARDNVRKQDLAQISKALKLYAVDNDGDYASLQCGSGGTNSYGWLPSDYDGAGSLKSINACLTEGGYLSKALVDPGGLGACTGLTCFAYMKASCASGTYLYAHLETLPQAATDLDGTCQSGWDTAYGMNYALRVN
;
A
#
# COMPACT_ATOMS: atom_id res chain seq x y z
N MET A 1 26.71 66.95 11.70
CA MET A 1 25.49 66.87 10.86
C MET A 1 25.21 65.40 10.59
N LYS A 2 24.14 64.84 11.16
CA LYS A 2 23.82 63.41 11.04
C LYS A 2 22.74 63.27 9.97
N LEU A 3 23.09 62.76 8.80
CA LEU A 3 22.17 62.53 7.69
C LEU A 3 21.34 61.27 8.00
N TRP A 4 20.03 61.42 8.16
CA TRP A 4 19.13 60.28 8.35
C TRP A 4 18.83 59.69 6.97
N ALA A 5 19.22 58.43 6.77
CA ALA A 5 18.92 57.71 5.54
C ALA A 5 17.39 57.55 5.38
N ARG A 6 16.85 57.97 4.24
CA ARG A 6 15.44 57.75 3.88
C ARG A 6 15.19 56.25 3.80
N GLN A 7 14.39 55.70 4.72
CA GLN A 7 13.89 54.35 4.60
C GLN A 7 12.83 54.32 3.49
N THR A 8 13.13 53.61 2.41
CA THR A 8 12.16 53.29 1.35
C THR A 8 11.26 52.16 1.84
N GLY A 9 9.99 52.46 2.08
CA GLY A 9 8.98 51.45 2.41
C GLY A 9 8.43 50.74 1.18
N PHE A 10 7.96 49.51 1.35
CA PHE A 10 7.24 48.77 0.31
C PHE A 10 5.91 49.48 -0.02
N THR A 11 5.56 49.50 -1.30
CA THR A 11 4.26 49.97 -1.78
C THR A 11 3.18 48.92 -1.52
N ILE A 12 1.94 49.37 -1.35
CA ILE A 12 0.77 48.48 -1.21
C ILE A 12 0.62 47.58 -2.46
N VAL A 13 0.96 48.12 -3.64
CA VAL A 13 0.89 47.40 -4.91
C VAL A 13 1.91 46.25 -4.95
N GLU A 14 3.13 46.48 -4.46
CA GLU A 14 4.15 45.41 -4.35
C GLU A 14 3.69 44.27 -3.45
N LEU A 15 3.12 44.59 -2.28
CA LEU A 15 2.59 43.56 -1.37
C LEU A 15 1.41 42.80 -1.99
N LEU A 16 0.53 43.51 -2.71
CA LEU A 16 -0.65 42.92 -3.36
C LEU A 16 -0.24 41.92 -4.45
N ILE A 17 0.73 42.27 -5.30
CA ILE A 17 1.20 41.36 -6.35
C ILE A 17 1.83 40.10 -5.72
N VAL A 18 2.59 40.24 -4.64
CA VAL A 18 3.22 39.10 -3.97
C VAL A 18 2.20 38.11 -3.43
N ILE A 19 1.14 38.57 -2.74
CA ILE A 19 0.11 37.66 -2.22
C ILE A 19 -0.67 36.97 -3.35
N VAL A 20 -0.90 37.65 -4.47
CA VAL A 20 -1.56 37.07 -5.65
C VAL A 20 -0.70 35.97 -6.26
N VAL A 21 0.60 36.22 -6.43
CA VAL A 21 1.54 35.21 -6.95
C VAL A 21 1.62 34.01 -6.00
N ILE A 22 1.72 34.22 -4.68
CA ILE A 22 1.72 33.14 -3.70
C ILE A 22 0.42 32.33 -3.76
N ALA A 23 -0.74 32.97 -3.88
CA ALA A 23 -2.02 32.29 -3.98
C ALA A 23 -2.12 31.39 -5.22
N ILE A 24 -1.65 31.87 -6.38
CA ILE A 24 -1.62 31.08 -7.62
C ILE A 24 -0.68 29.88 -7.49
N LEU A 25 0.53 30.10 -6.98
CA LEU A 25 1.51 29.02 -6.77
C LEU A 25 0.99 27.99 -5.77
N ALA A 26 0.40 28.44 -4.66
CA ALA A 26 -0.19 27.55 -3.65
C ALA A 26 -1.28 26.66 -4.25
N ALA A 27 -2.20 27.22 -5.04
CA ALA A 27 -3.27 26.45 -5.69
C ALA A 27 -2.72 25.34 -6.60
N ILE A 28 -1.73 25.64 -7.44
CA ILE A 28 -1.09 24.64 -8.33
C ILE A 28 -0.38 23.57 -7.50
N THR A 29 0.35 23.96 -6.45
CA THR A 29 1.10 23.01 -5.62
C THR A 29 0.19 22.03 -4.89
N ILE A 30 -0.99 22.43 -4.41
CA ILE A 30 -1.92 21.54 -3.69
C ILE A 30 -2.42 20.42 -4.60
N VAL A 31 -2.81 20.73 -5.84
CA VAL A 31 -3.29 19.72 -6.79
C VAL A 31 -2.17 18.73 -7.14
N ALA A 32 -0.96 19.23 -7.39
CA ALA A 32 0.19 18.38 -7.69
C ALA A 32 0.58 17.49 -6.50
N TYR A 33 0.51 18.02 -5.29
CA TYR A 33 0.92 17.33 -4.07
C TYR A 33 0.12 16.05 -3.80
N ASN A 34 -1.21 16.08 -4.00
CA ASN A 34 -2.06 14.90 -3.80
C ASN A 34 -1.69 13.75 -4.75
N SER A 35 -1.42 14.06 -6.03
CA SER A 35 -1.00 13.04 -7.00
C SER A 35 0.38 12.46 -6.66
N ILE A 36 1.31 13.31 -6.21
CA ILE A 36 2.66 12.88 -5.81
C ILE A 36 2.59 11.94 -4.60
N GLN A 37 1.77 12.27 -3.61
CA GLN A 37 1.59 11.41 -2.44
C GLN A 37 1.03 10.03 -2.81
N ALA A 38 -0.01 9.97 -3.66
CA ALA A 38 -0.58 8.70 -4.10
C ALA A 38 0.47 7.82 -4.80
N ARG A 39 1.28 8.39 -5.70
CA ARG A 39 2.39 7.69 -6.36
C ARG A 39 3.44 7.21 -5.37
N ALA A 40 3.77 8.01 -4.36
CA ALA A 40 4.72 7.64 -3.32
C ALA A 40 4.21 6.44 -2.50
N ARG A 41 2.93 6.46 -2.10
CA ARG A 41 2.29 5.33 -1.39
C ARG A 41 2.25 4.07 -2.25
N ASP A 42 1.91 4.18 -3.53
CA ASP A 42 1.92 3.04 -4.45
C ASP A 42 3.31 2.43 -4.65
N ASN A 43 4.35 3.27 -4.68
CA ASN A 43 5.73 2.78 -4.71
C ASN A 43 6.09 1.98 -3.46
N VAL A 44 5.69 2.46 -2.28
CA VAL A 44 5.87 1.73 -1.02
C VAL A 44 5.11 0.40 -1.06
N ARG A 45 3.85 0.38 -1.47
CA ARG A 45 3.05 -0.86 -1.62
C ARG A 45 3.73 -1.88 -2.51
N LYS A 46 4.24 -1.47 -3.68
CA LYS A 46 4.97 -2.37 -4.59
C LYS A 46 6.26 -2.89 -3.97
N GLN A 47 7.00 -2.05 -3.25
CA GLN A 47 8.21 -2.45 -2.53
C GLN A 47 7.90 -3.44 -1.42
N ASP A 48 6.83 -3.21 -0.66
CA ASP A 48 6.38 -4.11 0.41
C ASP A 48 5.97 -5.46 -0.17
N LEU A 49 5.16 -5.50 -1.22
CA LEU A 49 4.83 -6.74 -1.93
C LEU A 49 6.06 -7.50 -2.43
N ALA A 50 7.08 -6.80 -2.91
CA ALA A 50 8.34 -7.43 -3.32
C ALA A 50 9.13 -7.98 -2.11
N GLN A 51 9.12 -7.31 -0.97
CA GLN A 51 9.73 -7.81 0.27
C GLN A 51 8.99 -9.05 0.79
N ILE A 52 7.66 -9.03 0.79
CA ILE A 52 6.82 -10.17 1.15
C ILE A 52 7.08 -11.34 0.22
N SER A 53 7.14 -11.10 -1.10
CA SER A 53 7.44 -12.13 -2.09
C SER A 53 8.78 -12.81 -1.81
N LYS A 54 9.82 -12.03 -1.45
CA LYS A 54 11.12 -12.57 -1.04
C LYS A 54 11.01 -13.37 0.25
N ALA A 55 10.32 -12.86 1.27
CA ALA A 55 10.12 -13.56 2.54
C ALA A 55 9.39 -14.88 2.36
N LEU A 56 8.35 -14.91 1.52
CA LEU A 56 7.62 -16.14 1.17
C LEU A 56 8.50 -17.14 0.41
N LYS A 57 9.39 -16.66 -0.48
CA LYS A 57 10.35 -17.53 -1.16
C LYS A 57 11.37 -18.13 -0.18
N LEU A 58 11.84 -17.36 0.79
CA LEU A 58 12.71 -17.87 1.85
C LEU A 58 11.99 -18.91 2.70
N TYR A 59 10.75 -18.62 3.11
CA TYR A 59 9.92 -19.59 3.81
C TYR A 59 9.77 -20.90 3.01
N ALA A 60 9.46 -20.80 1.72
CA ALA A 60 9.32 -21.97 0.87
C ALA A 60 10.62 -22.76 0.75
N VAL A 61 11.79 -22.12 0.70
CA VAL A 61 13.08 -22.83 0.72
C VAL A 61 13.23 -23.68 1.98
N ASP A 62 12.81 -23.17 3.13
CA ASP A 62 12.90 -23.89 4.42
C ASP A 62 11.79 -24.93 4.60
N ASN A 63 10.74 -24.91 3.77
CA ASN A 63 9.54 -25.75 3.86
C ASN A 63 9.27 -26.51 2.56
N ASP A 64 10.30 -27.07 1.93
CA ASP A 64 10.19 -27.97 0.75
C ASP A 64 9.40 -27.41 -0.44
N GLY A 65 9.48 -26.09 -0.65
CA GLY A 65 8.80 -25.37 -1.73
C GLY A 65 7.34 -25.03 -1.43
N ASP A 66 6.88 -25.21 -0.20
CA ASP A 66 5.49 -24.95 0.20
C ASP A 66 5.26 -23.46 0.52
N TYR A 67 4.35 -22.84 -0.23
CA TYR A 67 3.91 -21.46 -0.03
C TYR A 67 2.51 -21.37 0.63
N ALA A 68 1.82 -22.51 0.78
CA ALA A 68 0.43 -22.61 1.17
C ALA A 68 0.26 -23.04 2.64
N SER A 69 1.16 -23.86 3.20
CA SER A 69 1.09 -24.33 4.59
C SER A 69 1.47 -23.31 5.64
N LEU A 70 1.88 -22.10 5.26
CA LEU A 70 1.97 -20.99 6.19
C LEU A 70 0.54 -20.71 6.70
N GLN A 71 0.16 -21.31 7.84
CA GLN A 71 -1.17 -21.31 8.48
C GLN A 71 -1.55 -19.93 9.05
N CYS A 72 -1.36 -18.90 8.25
CA CYS A 72 -1.42 -17.51 8.67
C CYS A 72 -2.48 -16.80 7.83
N GLY A 73 -3.51 -16.30 8.51
CA GLY A 73 -4.56 -15.49 7.91
C GLY A 73 -5.77 -16.21 7.29
N SER A 74 -5.86 -17.55 7.28
CA SER A 74 -7.11 -18.33 7.10
C SER A 74 -6.87 -19.83 7.22
N GLY A 75 -7.85 -20.57 7.78
CA GLY A 75 -7.83 -22.01 7.94
C GLY A 75 -8.58 -22.71 6.82
N GLY A 76 -7.93 -23.66 6.14
CA GLY A 76 -8.55 -24.57 5.18
C GLY A 76 -7.84 -24.69 3.83
N THR A 77 -8.32 -25.61 2.99
CA THR A 77 -7.84 -25.85 1.61
C THR A 77 -8.00 -24.61 0.73
N ASN A 78 -6.91 -24.20 0.06
CA ASN A 78 -6.66 -22.90 -0.60
C ASN A 78 -6.44 -21.76 0.41
N SER A 79 -5.22 -21.67 0.96
CA SER A 79 -4.84 -20.69 1.98
C SER A 79 -4.79 -19.27 1.41
N TYR A 80 -5.66 -18.39 1.92
CA TYR A 80 -5.61 -16.94 1.71
C TYR A 80 -5.55 -16.20 3.04
N GLY A 81 -5.19 -14.92 3.05
CA GLY A 81 -5.17 -14.17 4.29
C GLY A 81 -4.74 -12.72 4.14
N TRP A 82 -5.08 -11.94 5.15
CA TRP A 82 -4.61 -10.57 5.30
C TRP A 82 -3.20 -10.55 5.90
N LEU A 83 -2.39 -9.61 5.41
CA LEU A 83 -1.06 -9.42 5.96
C LEU A 83 -1.05 -8.59 7.25
N PRO A 84 -1.75 -7.45 7.37
CA PRO A 84 -1.62 -6.58 8.54
C PRO A 84 -2.52 -6.96 9.71
N SER A 85 -3.61 -7.71 9.49
CA SER A 85 -4.61 -8.03 10.51
C SER A 85 -4.97 -9.50 10.50
N ASP A 86 -5.31 -10.02 11.67
CA ASP A 86 -5.89 -11.34 11.82
C ASP A 86 -7.32 -11.31 11.24
N TYR A 87 -7.60 -12.17 10.26
CA TYR A 87 -8.96 -12.39 9.77
C TYR A 87 -9.20 -13.88 9.81
N ASP A 88 -10.26 -14.34 10.47
CA ASP A 88 -10.64 -15.74 10.35
C ASP A 88 -12.13 -16.02 10.43
N GLY A 89 -12.97 -15.20 11.05
CA GLY A 89 -14.35 -15.63 11.34
C GLY A 89 -14.42 -17.01 12.06
N ALA A 90 -13.31 -17.48 12.64
CA ALA A 90 -13.09 -18.86 13.09
C ALA A 90 -12.09 -18.99 14.26
N GLY A 91 -11.59 -17.89 14.82
CA GLY A 91 -10.75 -17.85 16.02
C GLY A 91 -9.25 -18.17 15.82
N SER A 92 -8.42 -17.21 16.24
CA SER A 92 -6.99 -17.32 16.59
C SER A 92 -5.94 -17.50 15.48
N LEU A 93 -6.22 -17.23 14.20
CA LEU A 93 -5.16 -17.27 13.18
C LEU A 93 -4.35 -15.97 13.11
N LYS A 94 -3.02 -16.10 13.23
CA LYS A 94 -2.08 -14.98 13.09
C LYS A 94 -2.06 -14.45 11.67
N SER A 95 -1.90 -13.13 11.52
CA SER A 95 -1.68 -12.49 10.23
C SER A 95 -0.40 -12.98 9.56
N ILE A 96 -0.33 -12.87 8.24
CA ILE A 96 0.85 -13.28 7.49
C ILE A 96 2.08 -12.46 7.89
N ASN A 97 1.93 -11.16 8.19
CA ASN A 97 3.04 -10.37 8.70
C ASN A 97 3.54 -10.91 10.04
N ALA A 98 2.63 -11.26 10.96
CA ALA A 98 3.02 -11.81 12.25
C ALA A 98 3.82 -13.10 12.07
N CYS A 99 3.34 -14.02 11.24
CA CYS A 99 4.05 -15.27 10.98
C CYS A 99 5.40 -15.10 10.31
N LEU A 100 5.49 -14.25 9.27
CA LEU A 100 6.76 -14.01 8.59
C LEU A 100 7.76 -13.29 9.49
N THR A 101 7.28 -12.43 10.40
CA THR A 101 8.15 -11.72 11.34
C THR A 101 8.62 -12.66 12.46
N GLU A 102 7.72 -13.44 13.06
CA GLU A 102 8.07 -14.43 14.10
C GLU A 102 8.93 -15.56 13.56
N GLY A 103 8.69 -15.99 12.31
CA GLY A 103 9.53 -16.96 11.61
C GLY A 103 10.89 -16.40 11.17
N GLY A 104 11.16 -15.11 11.38
CA GLY A 104 12.44 -14.48 11.04
C GLY A 104 12.65 -14.16 9.55
N TYR A 105 11.64 -14.35 8.71
CA TYR A 105 11.69 -14.06 7.27
C TYR A 105 11.50 -12.57 6.95
N LEU A 106 10.84 -11.83 7.84
CA LEU A 106 10.74 -10.37 7.81
C LEU A 106 11.41 -9.77 9.04
N SER A 107 12.30 -8.80 8.83
CA SER A 107 12.95 -8.07 9.93
C SER A 107 12.03 -7.07 10.63
N LYS A 108 10.90 -6.72 10.02
CA LYS A 108 9.89 -5.80 10.54
C LYS A 108 8.54 -6.09 9.88
N ALA A 109 7.45 -5.97 10.65
CA ALA A 109 6.11 -5.98 10.11
C ALA A 109 5.89 -4.81 9.13
N LEU A 110 5.32 -5.13 7.96
CA LEU A 110 5.01 -4.15 6.93
C LEU A 110 3.61 -3.59 7.17
N VAL A 111 3.46 -2.28 7.03
CA VAL A 111 2.20 -1.56 7.27
C VAL A 111 1.92 -0.72 6.05
N ASP A 112 0.69 -0.80 5.53
CA ASP A 112 0.31 0.01 4.38
C ASP A 112 0.53 1.51 4.67
N PRO A 113 1.12 2.27 3.74
CA PRO A 113 1.39 3.70 3.92
C PRO A 113 0.12 4.57 4.08
N GLY A 114 -1.07 4.05 3.78
CA GLY A 114 -2.35 4.67 4.11
C GLY A 114 -2.72 4.56 5.60
N GLY A 115 -1.98 3.76 6.38
CA GLY A 115 -2.13 3.67 7.84
C GLY A 115 -3.38 2.92 8.31
N LEU A 116 -4.10 2.25 7.40
CA LEU A 116 -5.31 1.51 7.74
C LEU A 116 -4.94 0.10 8.20
N GLY A 117 -5.29 -0.24 9.44
CA GLY A 117 -5.05 -1.56 10.04
C GLY A 117 -6.06 -2.64 9.62
N ALA A 118 -7.21 -2.24 9.09
CA ALA A 118 -8.22 -3.09 8.47
C ALA A 118 -9.07 -2.23 7.53
N CYS A 119 -9.61 -2.81 6.46
CA CYS A 119 -10.52 -2.11 5.57
C CYS A 119 -11.56 -3.04 4.98
N THR A 120 -12.75 -2.49 4.71
CA THR A 120 -13.89 -3.18 4.11
C THR A 120 -14.36 -2.38 2.91
N GLY A 121 -14.53 -3.04 1.75
CA GLY A 121 -14.98 -2.42 0.50
C GLY A 121 -13.85 -1.97 -0.43
N LEU A 122 -14.21 -1.24 -1.49
CA LEU A 122 -13.35 -0.93 -2.63
C LEU A 122 -12.15 0.01 -2.33
N THR A 123 -12.11 0.62 -1.17
CA THR A 123 -10.98 1.48 -0.75
C THR A 123 -9.99 0.71 0.11
N CYS A 124 -9.92 -0.61 -0.03
CA CYS A 124 -9.08 -1.39 0.86
C CYS A 124 -7.61 -1.34 0.44
N PHE A 125 -6.80 -0.66 1.24
CA PHE A 125 -5.36 -0.52 1.01
C PHE A 125 -4.52 -1.60 1.70
N ALA A 126 -5.14 -2.61 2.32
CA ALA A 126 -4.41 -3.68 2.99
C ALA A 126 -3.93 -4.76 2.00
N TYR A 127 -2.79 -5.37 2.30
CA TYR A 127 -2.23 -6.44 1.47
C TYR A 127 -2.91 -7.77 1.75
N MET A 128 -3.11 -8.57 0.69
CA MET A 128 -3.65 -9.92 0.80
C MET A 128 -2.75 -10.93 0.08
N LYS A 129 -2.79 -12.18 0.54
CA LYS A 129 -2.20 -13.34 -0.13
C LYS A 129 -3.29 -14.31 -0.51
N ALA A 130 -3.14 -14.99 -1.64
CA ALA A 130 -3.86 -16.22 -1.93
C ALA A 130 -2.91 -17.26 -2.56
N SER A 131 -3.03 -18.50 -2.12
CA SER A 131 -2.35 -19.66 -2.71
C SER A 131 -3.36 -20.61 -3.30
N CYS A 132 -3.12 -21.04 -4.54
CA CYS A 132 -4.01 -21.88 -5.33
C CYS A 132 -3.20 -22.78 -6.28
N ALA A 133 -3.89 -23.58 -7.08
CA ALA A 133 -3.25 -24.43 -8.10
C ALA A 133 -2.45 -23.65 -9.16
N SER A 134 -2.83 -22.41 -9.50
CA SER A 134 -2.10 -21.59 -10.49
C SER A 134 -0.88 -20.86 -9.91
N GLY A 135 -0.70 -20.88 -8.60
CA GLY A 135 0.44 -20.27 -7.90
C GLY A 135 0.03 -19.48 -6.66
N THR A 136 1.01 -18.83 -6.04
CA THR A 136 0.79 -17.89 -4.93
C THR A 136 0.83 -16.47 -5.45
N TYR A 137 -0.18 -15.69 -5.09
CA TYR A 137 -0.37 -14.31 -5.49
C TYR A 137 -0.45 -13.42 -4.26
N LEU A 138 0.12 -12.23 -4.40
CA LEU A 138 -0.05 -11.13 -3.47
C LEU A 138 -0.86 -10.02 -4.14
N TYR A 139 -1.72 -9.37 -3.39
CA TYR A 139 -2.66 -8.38 -3.88
C TYR A 139 -2.53 -7.08 -3.11
N ALA A 140 -2.73 -5.96 -3.81
CA ALA A 140 -2.84 -4.64 -3.23
C ALA A 140 -3.77 -3.76 -4.08
N HIS A 141 -4.25 -2.69 -3.46
CA HIS A 141 -4.88 -1.58 -4.14
C HIS A 141 -3.87 -0.44 -4.33
N LEU A 142 -3.68 -0.02 -5.57
CA LEU A 142 -2.85 1.12 -5.97
C LEU A 142 -3.76 2.31 -6.30
N GLU A 143 -3.52 3.45 -5.66
CA GLU A 143 -4.32 4.66 -5.79
C GLU A 143 -4.23 5.30 -7.17
N THR A 144 -3.11 5.10 -7.86
CA THR A 144 -2.87 5.67 -9.18
C THR A 144 -3.32 4.77 -10.33
N LEU A 145 -3.68 3.52 -10.02
CA LEU A 145 -4.19 2.58 -11.02
C LEU A 145 -5.73 2.64 -11.01
N PRO A 146 -6.39 2.77 -12.18
CA PRO A 146 -7.84 2.69 -12.22
C PRO A 146 -8.30 1.30 -11.75
N GLN A 147 -9.45 1.24 -11.08
CA GLN A 147 -10.10 -0.01 -10.70
C GLN A 147 -11.09 -0.43 -11.80
N ALA A 148 -10.99 -1.68 -12.25
CA ALA A 148 -11.92 -2.37 -13.12
C ALA A 148 -12.30 -3.72 -12.50
N ALA A 149 -13.47 -4.25 -12.87
CA ALA A 149 -13.93 -5.56 -12.42
C ALA A 149 -13.23 -6.75 -13.11
N THR A 150 -12.12 -6.49 -13.79
CA THR A 150 -11.30 -7.47 -14.51
C THR A 150 -9.82 -7.35 -14.15
N ASP A 151 -9.45 -6.51 -13.17
CA ASP A 151 -8.04 -6.23 -12.87
C ASP A 151 -7.29 -7.47 -12.38
N LEU A 152 -8.03 -8.37 -11.73
CA LEU A 152 -7.50 -9.61 -11.16
C LEU A 152 -7.90 -10.86 -11.95
N ASP A 153 -8.47 -10.68 -13.15
CA ASP A 153 -8.75 -11.78 -14.05
C ASP A 153 -7.46 -12.54 -14.39
N GLY A 154 -7.51 -13.87 -14.28
CA GLY A 154 -6.33 -14.74 -14.44
C GLY A 154 -5.52 -14.97 -13.16
N THR A 155 -5.93 -14.40 -12.03
CA THR A 155 -5.48 -14.83 -10.70
C THR A 155 -6.50 -15.77 -10.05
N CYS A 156 -6.18 -16.33 -8.89
CA CYS A 156 -7.11 -17.21 -8.18
C CYS A 156 -8.22 -16.51 -7.42
N GLN A 157 -8.14 -15.19 -7.29
CA GLN A 157 -9.11 -14.37 -6.59
C GLN A 157 -9.53 -13.22 -7.50
N SER A 158 -10.16 -13.57 -8.63
CA SER A 158 -10.61 -12.55 -9.59
C SER A 158 -11.61 -11.59 -8.96
N GLY A 159 -12.54 -12.06 -8.12
CA GLY A 159 -13.56 -11.20 -7.49
C GLY A 159 -13.06 -10.26 -6.38
N TRP A 160 -11.76 -10.22 -6.06
CA TRP A 160 -11.24 -9.30 -5.03
C TRP A 160 -11.11 -7.86 -5.52
N ASP A 161 -11.11 -7.64 -6.83
CA ASP A 161 -11.21 -6.31 -7.42
C ASP A 161 -12.55 -5.65 -7.13
N THR A 162 -13.63 -6.42 -7.11
CA THR A 162 -15.00 -5.98 -6.84
C THR A 162 -15.37 -6.05 -5.36
N ALA A 163 -14.82 -7.02 -4.61
CA ALA A 163 -15.09 -7.15 -3.17
C ALA A 163 -14.24 -6.19 -2.31
N TYR A 164 -12.97 -6.00 -2.67
CA TYR A 164 -11.97 -5.29 -1.86
C TYR A 164 -11.25 -4.18 -2.62
N GLY A 165 -11.53 -3.98 -3.91
CA GLY A 165 -10.88 -2.93 -4.69
C GLY A 165 -9.43 -3.27 -5.08
N MET A 166 -9.02 -4.52 -5.01
CA MET A 166 -7.66 -4.92 -5.37
C MET A 166 -7.46 -4.78 -6.88
N ASN A 167 -6.47 -4.00 -7.31
CA ASN A 167 -6.22 -3.74 -8.74
C ASN A 167 -4.79 -4.10 -9.17
N TYR A 168 -3.99 -4.62 -8.25
CA TYR A 168 -2.62 -5.03 -8.53
C TYR A 168 -2.33 -6.39 -7.90
N ALA A 169 -1.79 -7.31 -8.71
CA ALA A 169 -1.35 -8.61 -8.27
C ALA A 169 0.14 -8.86 -8.61
N LEU A 170 0.83 -9.53 -7.70
CA LEU A 170 2.19 -10.01 -7.87
C LEU A 170 2.23 -11.52 -7.67
N ARG A 171 2.60 -12.26 -8.72
CA ARG A 171 2.83 -13.71 -8.64
C ARG A 171 4.17 -14.01 -7.97
N VAL A 172 4.18 -14.93 -7.01
CA VAL A 172 5.37 -15.33 -6.24
C VAL A 172 6.09 -16.51 -6.89
N ASN A 173 5.35 -17.54 -7.30
CA ASN A 173 5.84 -18.78 -7.91
C ASN A 173 4.94 -19.26 -9.05
#